data_AF-A0A2J7NKJ4-F1
#
_entry.id   AF-A0A2J7NKJ4-F1
#
_cell.length_a   1.000
_cell.length_b   1.000
_cell.length_c   1.000
_cell.angle_alpha   90.00
_cell.angle_beta   90.00
_cell.angle_gamma   90.00
#
_symmetry.space_group_name_H-M   'P 1'
#
loop_
_entity.id
_entity.type
_entity.pdbx_description
1 polymer ?
#
loop_
_entity_poly.entity_id
_entity_poly.type
_entity_poly.pdbx_seq_one_letter_code
_entity_poly.pdbx_strand_id
1 'polypeptide(L)'
;HDHIEILVNSSGELLFFWHRERLWIPTLRLLHKYPFFLPWEQVDKGAIRFVLSGANIMCPGLTSPGAKMTPVPKGTVVVSFI
;
A
#
# COMPACT_ATOMS: atom_id res chain seq x y z
N HIS A 1 -0.48 12.05 20.33
CA HIS A 1 -1.64 12.29 19.47
C HIS A 1 -1.24 11.90 18.06
N ASP A 2 -1.96 11.00 17.41
CA ASP A 2 -1.68 10.66 16.01
C ASP A 2 -2.16 11.81 15.13
N HIS A 3 -1.21 12.46 14.44
CA HIS A 3 -1.48 13.53 13.49
C HIS A 3 -1.50 12.93 12.09
N ILE A 4 -2.65 12.99 11.43
CA ILE A 4 -2.85 12.53 10.05
C ILE A 4 -3.35 13.72 9.25
N GLU A 5 -2.70 14.00 8.13
CA GLU A 5 -3.14 14.99 7.15
C GLU A 5 -3.67 14.27 5.92
N ILE A 6 -4.67 14.86 5.27
CA ILE A 6 -5.29 14.29 4.08
C ILE A 6 -5.38 15.37 3.00
N LEU A 7 -4.83 15.08 1.82
CA LEU A 7 -4.93 15.93 0.65
C LEU A 7 -6.25 15.66 -0.07
N VAL A 8 -7.07 16.70 -0.20
CA VAL A 8 -8.38 16.64 -0.86
C VAL A 8 -8.37 17.60 -2.04
N ASN A 9 -8.90 17.16 -3.19
CA ASN A 9 -9.04 18.06 -4.34
C ASN A 9 -10.30 18.95 -4.25
N SER A 10 -10.45 19.89 -5.18
CA SER A 10 -11.60 20.78 -5.26
C SER A 10 -12.95 20.06 -5.41
N SER A 11 -12.94 18.81 -5.88
CA SER A 11 -14.12 17.97 -6.04
C SER A 11 -14.47 17.16 -4.78
N GLY A 12 -13.69 17.28 -3.71
CA GLY A 12 -13.89 16.54 -2.46
C GLY A 12 -13.31 15.12 -2.45
N GLU A 13 -12.51 14.73 -3.45
CA GLU A 13 -11.89 13.40 -3.50
C GLU A 13 -10.64 13.34 -2.60
N LEU A 14 -10.54 12.28 -1.79
CA LEU A 14 -9.41 11.99 -0.92
C LEU A 14 -8.26 11.39 -1.75
N LEU A 15 -7.18 12.15 -1.95
CA LEU A 15 -6.09 11.78 -2.85
C LEU A 15 -4.94 11.08 -2.11
N PHE A 16 -4.36 11.76 -1.12
CA PHE A 16 -3.20 11.26 -0.38
C PHE A 16 -3.39 11.47 1.12
N PHE A 17 -2.73 10.65 1.93
CA PHE A 17 -2.61 10.88 3.36
C PHE A 17 -1.14 10.95 3.77
N TRP A 18 -0.86 11.71 4.82
CA TRP A 18 0.46 11.85 5.41
C TRP A 18 0.38 11.54 6.89
N HIS A 19 1.27 10.65 7.36
CA HIS A 19 1.32 10.20 8.73
C HIS A 19 2.77 10.05 9.20
N ARG A 20 3.12 10.73 10.30
CA ARG A 20 4.43 10.69 10.98
C ARG A 20 5.62 11.00 10.07
N GLU A 21 5.51 12.07 9.27
CA GLU A 21 6.67 12.66 8.57
C GLU A 21 7.39 11.73 7.57
N ARG A 22 6.71 10.71 7.05
CA ARG A 22 7.30 9.78 6.07
C ARG A 22 7.20 10.33 4.64
N LEU A 23 6.07 10.07 4.00
CA LEU A 23 5.81 10.35 2.59
C LEU A 23 4.30 10.51 2.42
N TRP A 24 3.87 11.22 1.38
CA TRP A 24 2.47 11.22 0.96
C TRP A 24 2.12 9.86 0.34
N ILE A 25 1.16 9.16 0.93
CA ILE A 25 0.71 7.84 0.48
C ILE A 25 -0.64 8.01 -0.23
N PRO A 26 -0.79 7.51 -1.48
CA PRO A 26 -2.07 7.60 -2.18
C PRO A 26 -3.13 6.77 -1.45
N THR A 27 -4.38 7.23 -1.47
CA THR A 27 -5.51 6.41 -1.02
C THR A 27 -5.69 5.21 -1.96
N LEU A 28 -6.26 4.12 -1.44
CA LEU A 28 -6.59 2.95 -2.28
C LEU A 28 -7.52 3.31 -3.44
N ARG A 29 -8.42 4.29 -3.25
CA ARG A 29 -9.31 4.79 -4.32
C ARG A 29 -8.52 5.44 -5.46
N LEU A 30 -7.56 6.30 -5.13
CA LEU A 30 -6.70 6.94 -6.12
C LEU A 30 -5.85 5.90 -6.85
N LEU A 31 -5.29 4.96 -6.09
CA LEU A 31 -4.43 3.91 -6.64
C LEU A 31 -5.18 2.92 -7.54
N HIS A 32 -6.43 2.56 -7.23
CA HIS A 32 -7.26 1.76 -8.13
C HIS A 32 -7.54 2.45 -9.47
N LYS A 33 -7.57 3.79 -9.50
CA LYS A 33 -7.71 4.59 -10.73
C LYS A 33 -6.39 4.68 -11.51
N TYR A 34 -5.27 4.74 -10.81
CA TYR A 34 -3.92 4.88 -11.38
C TYR A 34 -2.94 3.87 -10.77
N PRO A 35 -3.02 2.57 -11.14
CA PRO A 35 -2.24 1.51 -10.51
C PRO A 35 -0.72 1.63 -10.74
N PHE A 36 -0.30 2.46 -11.69
CA PHE A 36 1.10 2.74 -12.00
C PHE A 36 1.79 3.73 -11.03
N PHE A 37 1.06 4.29 -10.05
CA PHE A 37 1.64 5.23 -9.08
C PHE A 37 2.68 4.61 -8.16
N LEU A 38 2.53 3.32 -7.85
CA LEU A 38 3.43 2.60 -6.94
C LEU A 38 3.83 1.26 -7.56
N PRO A 39 5.06 0.78 -7.29
CA PRO A 39 5.41 -0.60 -7.52
C PRO A 39 4.47 -1.52 -6.74
N TRP A 40 4.16 -2.68 -7.32
CA TRP A 40 3.24 -3.63 -6.72
C TRP A 40 3.94 -4.90 -6.26
N GLU A 41 3.41 -5.49 -5.21
CA GLU A 41 3.76 -6.79 -4.67
C GLU A 41 2.51 -7.68 -4.70
N GLN A 42 2.64 -8.96 -5.03
CA GLN A 42 1.55 -9.92 -4.92
C GLN A 42 1.80 -10.80 -3.70
N VAL A 43 0.86 -10.79 -2.77
CA VAL A 43 0.91 -11.66 -1.59
C VAL A 43 0.31 -13.03 -1.85
N ASP A 44 0.74 -14.01 -1.07
CA ASP A 44 0.13 -15.33 -1.06
C ASP A 44 -1.35 -15.29 -0.61
N LYS A 45 -2.17 -16.20 -1.15
CA LYS A 45 -3.59 -16.34 -0.80
C LYS A 45 -3.83 -16.54 0.70
N GLY A 46 -2.92 -17.22 1.40
CA GLY A 46 -3.02 -17.41 2.85
C GLY A 46 -2.91 -16.11 3.66
N ALA A 47 -2.27 -15.07 3.11
CA ALA A 47 -2.03 -13.80 3.80
C ALA A 47 -3.19 -12.80 3.69
N ILE A 48 -4.04 -12.93 2.66
CA ILE A 48 -5.14 -12.01 2.30
C ILE A 48 -5.97 -11.57 3.52
N ARG A 49 -6.48 -12.52 4.30
CA ARG A 49 -7.34 -12.24 5.46
C ARG A 49 -6.64 -11.39 6.51
N PHE A 50 -5.35 -11.63 6.72
CA PHE A 50 -4.55 -10.92 7.71
C PHE A 50 -4.22 -9.50 7.25
N VAL A 51 -3.88 -9.33 5.97
CA VAL A 51 -3.64 -8.01 5.36
C VAL A 51 -4.89 -7.13 5.43
N LEU A 52 -6.06 -7.67 5.10
CA LEU A 52 -7.34 -6.95 5.24
C LEU A 52 -7.70 -6.60 6.69
N SER A 53 -7.09 -7.30 7.66
CA SER A 53 -7.22 -6.99 9.09
C SER A 53 -6.17 -5.98 9.59
N GLY A 54 -5.33 -5.43 8.70
CA GLY A 54 -4.28 -4.46 9.03
C GLY A 54 -2.97 -5.08 9.50
N ALA A 55 -2.77 -6.39 9.34
CA ALA A 55 -1.50 -7.04 9.70
C ALA A 55 -0.38 -6.68 8.70
N ASN A 56 0.85 -6.65 9.20
CA ASN A 56 2.04 -6.55 8.35
C ASN A 56 2.23 -7.82 7.52
N ILE A 57 2.77 -7.66 6.31
CA ILE A 57 3.16 -8.78 5.45
C ILE A 57 4.55 -9.26 5.86
N MET A 58 4.65 -10.54 6.23
CA MET A 58 5.92 -11.16 6.60
C MET A 58 6.59 -11.79 5.36
N CYS A 59 7.92 -11.94 5.38
CA CYS A 59 8.70 -12.44 4.23
C CYS A 59 8.11 -13.70 3.56
N PRO A 60 7.67 -14.75 4.30
CA PRO A 60 7.09 -15.95 3.68
C PRO A 60 5.84 -15.69 2.83
N GLY A 61 5.08 -14.62 3.13
CA GLY A 61 3.92 -14.21 2.34
C GLY A 61 4.27 -13.55 1.00
N LEU A 62 5.55 -13.23 0.78
CA LEU A 62 6.08 -12.62 -0.46
C LEU A 62 7.07 -13.54 -1.20
N THR A 63 7.57 -14.59 -0.55
CA THR A 63 8.52 -15.56 -1.14
C THR A 63 7.89 -16.93 -1.43
N SER A 64 6.58 -17.07 -1.26
CA SER A 64 5.86 -18.30 -1.61
C SER A 64 5.71 -18.46 -3.13
N PRO A 65 5.38 -19.67 -3.64
CA PRO A 65 5.14 -19.88 -5.07
C PRO A 65 3.98 -19.05 -5.64
N GLY A 66 3.02 -18.64 -4.81
CA GLY A 66 1.86 -17.83 -5.20
C GLY A 66 2.10 -16.32 -5.11
N ALA A 67 3.24 -15.91 -4.57
CA ALA A 67 3.62 -14.51 -4.41
C ALA A 67 4.51 -14.03 -5.56
N LYS A 68 4.52 -12.71 -5.79
CA LYS A 68 5.45 -12.07 -6.73
C LYS A 68 5.99 -10.80 -6.11
N MET A 69 7.32 -10.71 -6.10
CA MET A 69 8.00 -9.57 -5.53
C MET A 69 8.62 -8.67 -6.60
N THR A 70 8.41 -7.36 -6.51
CA THR A 70 9.10 -6.37 -7.35
C THR A 70 10.38 -5.92 -6.65
N PRO A 71 11.55 -5.93 -7.31
CA PRO A 71 12.79 -5.48 -6.68
C PRO A 71 12.75 -3.96 -6.44
N VAL A 72 12.64 -3.56 -5.17
CA VAL A 72 12.64 -2.15 -4.75
C VAL A 72 13.60 -1.91 -3.58
N PRO A 73 14.19 -0.70 -3.44
CA PRO A 73 14.99 -0.34 -2.28
C PRO A 73 14.20 -0.38 -0.97
N LYS A 74 14.91 -0.58 0.15
CA LYS A 74 14.33 -0.47 1.48
C LYS A 74 13.76 0.94 1.71
N GLY A 75 12.53 1.01 2.21
CA GLY A 75 11.84 2.27 2.50
C GLY A 75 10.97 2.77 1.35
N THR A 76 10.97 2.11 0.20
CA THR A 76 10.03 2.38 -0.88
C THR A 76 8.61 2.04 -0.47
N VAL A 77 7.67 2.96 -0.74
CA VAL A 77 6.24 2.70 -0.58
C VAL A 77 5.79 1.82 -1.75
N VAL A 78 5.11 0.72 -1.43
CA VAL A 78 4.59 -0.25 -2.40
C VAL A 78 3.12 -0.52 -2.12
N VAL A 79 2.44 -1.09 -3.11
CA VAL A 79 1.08 -1.61 -2.96
C VAL A 79 1.07 -3.12 -2.99
N SER A 80 0.34 -3.72 -2.06
CA SER A 80 0.03 -5.15 -2.12
C SER A 80 -1.24 -5.35 -2.94
N PHE A 81 -1.14 -6.05 -4.07
CA PHE A 81 -2.29 -6.65 -4.73
C PHE A 81 -2.58 -7.99 -4.08
N ILE A 82 -3.87 -8.26 -3.93
CA ILE A 82 -4.43 -9.35 -3.14
C ILE A 82 -5.21 -10.28 -4.07
#